data_AF-A0A0M4LIU9-F1
#
_entry.id   AF-A0A0M4LIU9-F1
#
_cell.length_a   1.000
_cell.length_b   1.000
_cell.length_c   1.000
_cell.angle_alpha   90.00
_cell.angle_beta   90.00
_cell.angle_gamma   90.00
#
_symmetry.space_group_name_H-M   'P 1'
#
loop_
_entity.id
_entity.type
_entity.pdbx_description
1 polymer ?
#
loop_
_entity_poly.entity_id
_entity_poly.type
_entity_poly.pdbx_seq_one_letter_code
_entity_poly.pdbx_strand_id
1 'polypeptide(L)' 'MGKACSHLSEEELQVIRIEVGNGTGVRKMARLPGRSPSSISREIRRDTWFPSNENES' A
#
# COMPACT_ATOMS: atom_id res chain seq x y z
N MET A 1 15.48 9.84 -8.77
CA MET A 1 14.19 10.36 -8.25
C MET A 1 13.05 9.68 -9.01
N GLY A 2 12.83 8.40 -8.78
CA GLY A 2 11.69 7.71 -9.38
C GLY A 2 10.53 7.80 -8.40
N LYS A 3 9.52 8.64 -8.68
CA LYS A 3 8.22 8.43 -8.04
C LYS A 3 7.80 7.02 -8.46
N ALA A 4 7.74 6.08 -7.53
CA ALA A 4 7.15 4.79 -7.81
C ALA A 4 5.76 5.07 -8.40
N CYS A 5 5.52 4.67 -9.65
CA CYS A 5 4.20 4.78 -10.27
C CYS A 5 3.26 3.82 -9.54
N SER A 6 2.80 4.22 -8.36
CA SER A 6 1.66 3.62 -7.70
C SER A 6 0.44 4.00 -8.53
N HIS A 7 -0.34 3.01 -8.98
CA HIS A 7 -1.62 3.20 -9.68
C HIS A 7 -2.72 3.84 -8.78
N LEU A 8 -2.31 4.38 -7.64
CA LEU A 8 -3.12 4.95 -6.57
C LEU A 8 -2.62 6.37 -6.33
N SER A 9 -3.56 7.30 -6.14
CA SER A 9 -3.24 8.67 -5.77
C SER A 9 -2.66 8.75 -4.37
N GLU A 10 -1.97 9.85 -4.06
CA GLU A 10 -1.42 10.07 -2.71
C GLU A 10 -2.51 10.03 -1.63
N GLU A 11 -3.73 10.47 -1.93
CA GLU A 11 -4.86 10.36 -0.99
C GLU A 11 -5.30 8.91 -0.74
N GLU A 12 -5.36 8.08 -1.79
CA GLU A 12 -5.70 6.65 -1.67
C GLU A 12 -4.64 5.91 -0.86
N LEU A 13 -3.36 6.23 -1.07
CA LEU A 13 -2.25 5.68 -0.30
C LEU A 13 -2.33 6.08 1.18
N GLN A 14 -2.70 7.33 1.48
CA GLN A 14 -2.84 7.79 2.85
C GLN A 14 -3.96 7.07 3.60
N VAL A 15 -5.11 6.88 2.94
CA VAL A 15 -6.22 6.09 3.50
C VAL A 15 -5.78 4.65 3.78
N ILE A 16 -5.05 4.01 2.86
CA ILE A 16 -4.56 2.63 3.06
C ILE A 16 -3.61 2.56 4.26
N ARG A 17 -2.64 3.47 4.39
CA ARG A 17 -1.69 3.46 5.52
C ARG A 17 -2.38 3.64 6.87
N ILE A 18 -3.35 4.55 6.96
CA ILE A 18 -4.14 4.78 8.18
C ILE A 18 -4.92 3.52 8.55
N GLU A 19 -5.63 2.94 7.58
CA GLU A 19 -6.48 1.77 7.80
C GLU A 19 -5.66 0.51 8.12
N VAL A 20 -4.46 0.36 7.55
CA VAL A 20 -3.49 -0.67 7.94
C VAL A 20 -3.07 -0.50 9.39
N GLY A 21 -2.75 0.73 9.82
CA GLY A 21 -2.43 1.04 11.22
C GLY A 21 -3.59 0.76 12.19
N ASN A 22 -4.84 0.88 11.70
CA ASN A 22 -6.05 0.55 12.44
C ASN A 22 -6.38 -0.96 12.44
N GLY A 23 -5.61 -1.80 11.73
CA GLY A 23 -5.86 -3.24 11.62
C GLY A 23 -7.04 -3.60 10.71
N THR A 24 -7.49 -2.66 9.86
CA THR A 24 -8.60 -2.89 8.93
C THR A 24 -8.20 -3.91 7.85
N GLY A 25 -9.08 -4.86 7.55
CA GLY A 25 -8.84 -5.87 6.52
C GLY A 25 -8.84 -5.30 5.08
N VAL A 26 -8.01 -5.90 4.21
CA VAL A 26 -7.79 -5.45 2.82
C VAL A 26 -9.07 -5.24 2.00
N ARG A 27 -10.08 -6.09 2.17
CA ARG A 27 -11.37 -5.97 1.46
C ARG A 27 -12.15 -4.72 1.85
N LYS A 28 -12.08 -4.32 3.12
CA LYS A 28 -12.76 -3.12 3.62
C LYS A 28 -12.01 -1.87 3.14
N MET A 29 -10.67 -1.89 3.20
CA MET A 29 -9.82 -0.84 2.64
C MET A 29 -10.03 -0.64 1.14
N ALA A 30 -10.25 -1.72 0.38
CA ALA A 30 -10.49 -1.65 -1.06
C ALA A 30 -11.84 -1.01 -1.43
N ARG A 31 -12.86 -1.15 -0.59
CA ARG A 31 -14.18 -0.53 -0.82
C ARG A 31 -14.17 0.99 -0.67
N LEU A 32 -13.33 1.53 0.22
CA LEU A 32 -13.27 2.97 0.50
C LEU A 32 -12.90 3.80 -0.75
N PRO A 33 -11.80 3.51 -1.48
CA PRO A 33 -11.47 4.17 -2.73
C PRO A 33 -12.10 3.49 -3.95
N GLY A 34 -12.94 2.45 -3.77
CA GLY A 34 -13.54 1.70 -4.89
C GLY A 34 -12.52 0.95 -5.75
N ARG A 35 -11.42 0.47 -5.15
CA ARG A 35 -10.32 -0.22 -5.86
C ARG A 35 -10.40 -1.74 -5.68
N SER A 36 -9.65 -2.44 -6.52
CA SER A 36 -9.52 -3.90 -6.36
C SER A 36 -8.71 -4.24 -5.11
N PRO A 37 -9.13 -5.23 -4.29
CA PRO A 37 -8.36 -5.73 -3.16
C PRO A 37 -6.93 -6.16 -3.52
N SER A 38 -6.71 -6.61 -4.76
CA SER A 38 -5.38 -7.02 -5.23
C SER A 38 -4.43 -5.84 -5.47
N SER A 39 -4.96 -4.65 -5.78
CA SER A 39 -4.15 -3.42 -5.86
C SER A 39 -3.73 -2.97 -4.47
N ILE A 40 -4.67 -2.97 -3.52
CA ILE A 40 -4.40 -2.61 -2.13
C ILE A 40 -3.39 -3.57 -1.50
N SER A 41 -3.54 -4.88 -1.70
CA SER A 41 -2.60 -5.88 -1.18
C SER A 41 -1.18 -5.69 -1.73
N ARG A 42 -1.03 -5.36 -3.02
CA ARG A 42 0.29 -5.06 -3.61
C ARG A 42 0.88 -3.78 -3.03
N GLU A 43 0.05 -2.77 -2.78
CA GLU A 43 0.49 -1.52 -2.17
C GLU A 43 0.97 -1.76 -0.74
N ILE A 44 0.19 -2.47 0.07
CA ILE A 44 0.59 -2.84 1.43
C ILE A 44 1.90 -3.62 1.40
N ARG A 45 2.07 -4.56 0.47
CA ARG A 45 3.34 -5.28 0.33
C ARG A 45 4.51 -4.38 -0.08
N ARG A 46 4.27 -3.31 -0.85
CA ARG A 46 5.31 -2.33 -1.25
C ARG A 46 5.64 -1.36 -0.10
N ASP A 47 4.63 -0.83 0.58
CA ASP A 47 4.80 0.03 1.76
C ASP A 47 5.39 -0.74 2.96
N THR A 48 5.02 -2.02 3.12
CA THR A 48 5.58 -2.92 4.14
C THR A 48 6.91 -3.54 3.70
N TRP A 49 7.32 -3.37 2.43
CA TRP A 49 8.66 -3.77 2.01
C TRP A 49 9.68 -2.80 2.59
N PHE A 50 9.99 -3.03 3.86
CA PHE A 50 11.24 -2.63 4.46
C PHE A 50 12.35 -3.24 3.59
N PRO A 51 13.31 -2.46 3.06
CA PRO A 51 14.50 -3.04 2.43
C PRO A 51 15.33 -3.65 3.55
N SER A 52 14.95 -4.84 4.00
CA SER A 52 15.83 -5.70 4.78
C SER A 52 16.93 -6.16 3.81
N ASN A 53 17.98 -5.36 3.71
CA ASN A 53 19.36 -5.79 3.53
C ASN A 53 19.65 -6.85 2.45
N GLU A 54 19.34 -6.59 1.18
CA GLU A 54 19.86 -7.38 0.04
C GLU A 54 20.72 -6.51 -0.90
N ASN A 55 21.53 -5.61 -0.32
CA ASN A 55 22.59 -4.88 -1.05
C ASN A 55 23.80 -4.53 -0.15
N GLU A 56 24.25 -5.50 0.66
CA GLU A 56 25.64 -5.57 1.15
C GLU A 56 26.11 -7.03 1.10
N SER A 57 26.68 -7.44 -0.03
CA SER A 57 27.64 -8.55 -0.17
C SER A 57 28.48 -8.32 -1.42
#